data_AF-K1P8D4-F1
#
_entry.id   AF-K1P8D4-F1
#
_cell.length_a   1.000
_cell.length_b   1.000
_cell.length_c   1.000
_cell.angle_alpha   90.00
_cell.angle_beta   90.00
_cell.angle_gamma   90.00
#
_symmetry.space_group_name_H-M   'P 1'
#
loop_
_entity.id
_entity.type
_entity.pdbx_description
1 polymer ?
#
loop_
_entity_poly.entity_id
_entity_poly.type
_entity_poly.pdbx_seq_one_letter_code
_entity_poly.pdbx_strand_id
1 'polypeptide(L)'
;MKTTIFWAIQQNTLPHWCSQNLLAGFWVCFKLLLKWVYVGICPNFFIPQINLFRTKVHGSAPNRLFLQLHELYKKGLACLLQSSSFRSYIIDVLYNPRLSICTDESMIRSEVDYDADLVIESSYVLITAGYLYQIMKAIHTTEQFMDSPMTHHQVVAMQKFTAFVLQQISFRLQNMYTNTCVNKQTYISDKISCHMLKLAAKFGCVSDMLYIAMYYYKTLRYREALSVIEMTKVKLAQPYLMYMGDVDRERYTEAVGGQSWSTKIRQAIAEDITLYNTVCYISELVPEQSFLQTGLHIPVFVLLHFLEFLCYRHIDTTLSQAALDELQVLVHHDRGLYVPDLLRDISWEILGICQQIIGNLKAALYSYQQSLTQHPYNRIQTATQKRIQDIVQSTQHQYVEDLPLD
;
A
#
# COMPACT_ATOMS: atom_id res chain seq x y z
N MET A 1 -1.33 40.71 -8.47
CA MET A 1 -1.85 39.38 -8.89
C MET A 1 -0.82 38.58 -9.66
N LYS A 2 -0.62 38.77 -10.98
CA LYS A 2 0.37 37.98 -11.76
C LYS A 2 1.77 37.97 -11.14
N THR A 3 2.29 39.14 -10.79
CA THR A 3 3.58 39.30 -10.09
C THR A 3 3.61 38.55 -8.75
N THR A 4 2.53 38.63 -7.98
CA THR A 4 2.40 37.95 -6.68
C THR A 4 2.49 36.43 -6.84
N ILE A 5 1.82 35.87 -7.84
CA ILE A 5 1.83 34.43 -8.13
C ILE A 5 3.23 33.98 -8.53
N PHE A 6 3.89 34.71 -9.44
CA PHE A 6 5.26 34.36 -9.85
C PHE A 6 6.25 34.35 -8.69
N TRP A 7 6.17 35.35 -7.80
CA TRP A 7 7.02 35.38 -6.60
C TRP A 7 6.68 34.29 -5.60
N ALA A 8 5.39 33.98 -5.38
CA ALA A 8 4.98 32.90 -4.49
C ALA A 8 5.48 31.54 -4.98
N ILE A 9 5.42 31.30 -6.30
CA ILE A 9 5.96 30.08 -6.92
C ILE A 9 7.48 30.04 -6.77
N GLN A 10 8.20 31.12 -7.11
CA GLN A 10 9.66 31.19 -7.02
C GLN A 10 10.18 30.99 -5.59
N GLN A 11 9.45 31.46 -4.58
CA GLN A 11 9.81 31.34 -3.18
C GLN A 11 9.54 29.95 -2.58
N ASN A 12 8.95 29.01 -3.34
CA ASN A 12 8.63 27.65 -2.89
C ASN A 12 7.92 27.61 -1.53
N THR A 13 7.01 28.56 -1.29
CA THR A 13 6.29 28.68 -0.01
C THR A 13 5.26 27.58 0.24
N LEU A 14 5.04 26.71 -0.75
CA LEU A 14 4.18 25.54 -0.66
C LEU A 14 4.92 24.31 -1.21
N PRO A 15 4.72 23.11 -0.61
CA PRO A 15 5.37 21.89 -1.08
C PRO A 15 5.04 21.57 -2.55
N HIS A 16 3.78 21.79 -2.98
CA HIS A 16 3.31 21.47 -4.34
C HIS A 16 2.20 22.45 -4.78
N TRP A 17 2.38 23.09 -5.94
CA TRP A 17 1.35 23.91 -6.60
C TRP A 17 0.43 23.05 -7.48
N CYS A 18 -0.51 22.32 -6.86
CA CYS A 18 -1.48 21.46 -7.53
C CYS A 18 -2.93 21.85 -7.20
N SER A 19 -3.90 21.27 -7.92
CA SER A 19 -5.34 21.52 -7.71
C SER A 19 -5.81 21.19 -6.30
N GLN A 20 -5.20 20.19 -5.66
CA GLN A 20 -5.52 19.78 -4.28
C GLN A 20 -5.13 20.85 -3.25
N ASN A 21 -4.11 21.68 -3.55
CA ASN A 21 -3.62 22.75 -2.68
C ASN A 21 -4.12 24.14 -3.11
N LEU A 22 -5.18 24.23 -3.93
CA LEU A 22 -5.64 25.49 -4.51
C LEU A 22 -5.96 26.56 -3.46
N LEU A 23 -6.64 26.19 -2.37
CA LEU A 23 -6.98 27.13 -1.28
C LEU A 23 -5.74 27.60 -0.51
N ALA A 24 -4.78 26.70 -0.25
CA ALA A 24 -3.51 27.07 0.37
C ALA A 24 -2.70 28.02 -0.55
N GLY A 25 -2.62 27.70 -1.84
CA GLY A 25 -2.01 28.56 -2.87
C GLY A 25 -2.65 29.93 -2.96
N PHE A 26 -3.98 29.98 -2.88
CA PHE A 26 -4.75 31.22 -2.80
C PHE A 26 -4.32 32.05 -1.59
N TRP A 27 -4.32 31.48 -0.38
CA TRP A 27 -4.00 32.21 0.84
C TRP A 27 -2.56 32.70 0.91
N VAL A 28 -1.60 31.89 0.44
CA VAL A 28 -0.20 32.29 0.31
C VAL A 28 -0.07 33.52 -0.59
N CYS A 29 -0.67 33.48 -1.78
CA CYS A 29 -0.67 34.62 -2.69
C CYS A 29 -1.39 35.84 -2.09
N PHE A 30 -2.53 35.62 -1.43
CA PHE A 30 -3.34 36.69 -0.85
C PHE A 30 -2.61 37.40 0.30
N LYS A 31 -1.98 36.64 1.21
CA LYS A 31 -1.17 37.17 2.31
C LYS A 31 0.07 37.92 1.80
N LEU A 32 0.74 37.39 0.79
CA LEU A 32 1.89 38.06 0.16
C LEU A 32 1.48 39.39 -0.46
N LEU A 33 0.34 39.44 -1.16
CA LEU A 33 -0.22 40.67 -1.69
C LEU A 33 -0.58 41.66 -0.57
N LEU A 34 -1.25 41.20 0.48
CA LEU A 34 -1.66 42.03 1.61
C LEU A 34 -0.45 42.67 2.29
N LYS A 35 0.63 41.90 2.51
CA LYS A 35 1.92 42.38 3.03
C LYS A 35 2.53 43.44 2.12
N TRP A 36 2.54 43.20 0.82
CA TRP A 36 3.09 44.15 -0.16
C TRP A 36 2.31 45.46 -0.23
N VAL A 37 0.99 45.40 -0.14
CA VAL A 37 0.14 46.60 -0.10
C VAL A 37 0.37 47.37 1.20
N TYR A 38 0.47 46.69 2.34
CA TYR A 38 0.79 47.31 3.63
C TYR A 38 2.13 48.05 3.62
N VAL A 39 3.18 47.41 3.08
CA VAL A 39 4.54 47.97 3.02
C VAL A 39 4.68 48.98 1.86
N GLY A 40 3.77 48.97 0.89
CA GLY A 40 3.84 49.83 -0.30
C GLY A 40 4.86 49.36 -1.35
N ILE A 41 5.23 48.08 -1.35
CA ILE A 41 6.25 47.51 -2.25
C ILE A 41 5.66 46.32 -3.03
N CYS A 42 5.66 46.41 -4.35
CA CYS A 42 5.38 45.28 -5.26
C CYS A 42 6.55 45.14 -6.24
N PRO A 43 7.52 44.25 -5.96
CA PRO A 43 8.71 44.12 -6.80
C PRO A 43 8.34 43.50 -8.14
N ASN A 44 8.74 44.12 -9.26
CA ASN A 44 8.59 43.51 -10.57
C ASN A 44 9.33 42.16 -10.59
N PHE A 45 8.72 41.14 -11.20
CA PHE A 45 9.27 39.79 -11.20
C PHE A 45 10.60 39.65 -11.96
N PHE A 46 10.76 40.36 -13.07
CA PHE A 46 11.98 40.31 -13.90
C PHE A 46 13.03 41.33 -13.45
N ILE A 47 12.60 42.45 -12.87
CA ILE A 47 13.49 43.53 -12.41
C ILE A 47 13.09 43.92 -10.97
N PRO A 48 13.53 43.16 -9.94
CA PRO A 48 13.05 43.32 -8.56
C PRO A 48 13.20 44.72 -7.97
N GLN A 49 14.15 45.50 -8.48
CA GLN A 49 14.40 46.89 -8.06
C GLN A 49 13.28 47.85 -8.48
N ILE A 50 12.46 47.48 -9.47
CA ILE A 50 11.32 48.29 -9.93
C ILE A 50 10.09 47.96 -9.09
N ASN A 51 9.71 48.89 -8.21
CA ASN A 51 8.45 48.81 -7.48
C ASN A 51 7.26 49.19 -8.39
N LEU A 52 6.42 48.21 -8.72
CA LEU A 52 5.24 48.37 -9.57
C LEU A 52 4.14 49.24 -8.94
N PHE A 53 4.12 49.42 -7.61
CA PHE A 53 3.18 50.32 -6.95
C PHE A 53 3.57 51.78 -7.09
N ARG A 54 4.88 52.07 -7.29
CA ARG A 54 5.45 53.42 -7.30
C ARG A 54 4.92 54.34 -8.40
N THR A 55 4.32 53.81 -9.47
CA THR A 55 3.67 54.62 -10.54
C THR A 55 2.16 54.43 -10.67
N LYS A 56 1.54 53.47 -9.96
CA LYS A 56 0.10 53.17 -10.09
C LYS A 56 -0.73 53.25 -8.80
N VAL A 57 -0.10 53.26 -7.62
CA VAL A 57 -0.80 53.22 -6.32
C VAL A 57 -0.22 54.30 -5.42
N HIS A 58 -0.77 55.53 -5.50
CA HIS A 58 -0.28 56.73 -4.80
C HIS A 58 -1.32 57.35 -3.89
N GLY A 59 -0.88 58.25 -3.01
CA GLY A 59 -1.77 59.05 -2.16
C GLY A 59 -2.54 58.18 -1.16
N SER A 60 -3.87 58.34 -1.10
CA SER A 60 -4.73 57.56 -0.19
C SER A 60 -5.10 56.16 -0.71
N ALA A 61 -4.72 55.82 -1.95
CA ALA A 61 -5.06 54.56 -2.59
C ALA A 61 -4.47 53.30 -1.91
N PRO A 62 -3.21 53.27 -1.42
CA PRO A 62 -2.66 52.13 -0.70
C PRO A 62 -3.45 51.79 0.57
N ASN A 63 -3.81 52.80 1.37
CA ASN A 63 -4.56 52.61 2.62
C ASN A 63 -5.97 52.09 2.34
N ARG A 64 -6.65 52.64 1.33
CA ARG A 64 -7.98 52.14 0.93
C ARG A 64 -7.92 50.71 0.41
N LEU A 65 -6.91 50.38 -0.39
CA LEU A 65 -6.69 49.04 -0.92
C LEU A 65 -6.35 48.05 0.20
N PHE A 66 -5.51 48.44 1.14
CA PHE A 66 -5.18 47.62 2.31
C PHE A 66 -6.42 47.30 3.13
N LEU A 67 -7.23 48.32 3.47
CA LEU A 67 -8.47 48.12 4.22
C LEU A 67 -9.43 47.17 3.49
N GLN A 68 -9.59 47.32 2.18
CA GLN A 68 -10.44 46.42 1.39
C GLN A 68 -9.93 44.98 1.39
N LEU A 69 -8.63 44.77 1.15
CA LEU A 69 -8.04 43.43 1.15
C LEU A 69 -8.05 42.80 2.55
N HIS A 70 -7.84 43.59 3.59
CA HIS A 70 -7.86 43.13 4.97
C HIS A 70 -9.27 42.75 5.44
N GLU A 71 -10.30 43.49 5.03
CA GLU A 71 -11.69 43.11 5.30
C GLU A 71 -12.11 41.82 4.56
N LEU A 72 -11.55 41.57 3.37
CA LEU A 72 -11.71 40.27 2.69
C LEU A 72 -10.95 39.16 3.43
N TYR A 73 -9.73 39.44 3.89
CA TYR A 73 -8.93 38.50 4.67
C TYR A 73 -9.66 38.04 5.94
N LYS A 74 -10.22 38.98 6.71
CA LYS A 74 -10.97 38.71 7.95
C LYS A 74 -12.19 37.81 7.72
N LYS A 75 -12.79 37.85 6.54
CA LYS A 75 -13.95 37.03 6.17
C LYS A 75 -13.57 35.56 5.86
N GLY A 76 -12.28 35.22 5.82
CA GLY A 76 -11.83 33.85 5.56
C GLY A 76 -12.41 33.28 4.26
N LEU A 77 -12.84 32.02 4.27
CA LEU A 77 -13.46 31.37 3.08
C LEU A 77 -14.76 32.04 2.63
N ALA A 78 -15.49 32.71 3.53
CA ALA A 78 -16.72 33.41 3.16
C ALA A 78 -16.46 34.59 2.20
N CYS A 79 -15.22 35.08 2.09
CA CYS A 79 -14.88 36.07 1.07
C CYS A 79 -15.01 35.51 -0.36
N LEU A 80 -14.77 34.21 -0.55
CA LEU A 80 -14.84 33.54 -1.85
C LEU A 80 -16.27 33.40 -2.37
N LEU A 81 -17.28 33.50 -1.50
CA LEU A 81 -18.70 33.57 -1.90
C LEU A 81 -19.01 34.80 -2.77
N GLN A 82 -18.18 35.85 -2.68
CA GLN A 82 -18.31 37.05 -3.52
C GLN A 82 -17.83 36.81 -4.96
N SER A 83 -17.07 35.73 -5.20
CA SER A 83 -16.63 35.34 -6.55
C SER A 83 -17.68 34.44 -7.21
N SER A 84 -18.26 34.90 -8.32
CA SER A 84 -19.24 34.12 -9.09
C SER A 84 -18.69 32.78 -9.58
N SER A 85 -17.40 32.69 -9.87
CA SER A 85 -16.73 31.47 -10.34
C SER A 85 -16.47 30.43 -9.24
N PHE A 86 -16.31 30.87 -7.99
CA PHE A 86 -16.02 29.98 -6.86
C PHE A 86 -17.24 29.73 -5.97
N ARG A 87 -18.30 30.54 -6.11
CA ARG A 87 -19.48 30.49 -5.26
C ARG A 87 -20.15 29.12 -5.23
N SER A 88 -20.31 28.46 -6.37
CA SER A 88 -20.93 27.13 -6.43
C SER A 88 -20.13 26.06 -5.67
N TYR A 89 -18.80 26.11 -5.74
CA TYR A 89 -17.93 25.14 -5.06
C TYR A 89 -17.81 25.39 -3.54
N ILE A 90 -17.99 26.63 -3.09
CA ILE A 90 -17.83 27.02 -1.69
C ILE A 90 -19.14 26.93 -0.90
N ILE A 91 -20.30 27.14 -1.54
CA ILE A 91 -21.62 27.04 -0.89
C ILE A 91 -21.85 25.64 -0.34
N ASP A 92 -21.61 24.60 -1.15
CA ASP A 92 -21.87 23.21 -0.73
C ASP A 92 -20.98 22.79 0.44
N VAL A 93 -19.78 23.36 0.52
CA VAL A 93 -18.83 23.12 1.61
C VAL A 93 -19.30 23.83 2.88
N LEU A 94 -19.57 25.14 2.83
CA LEU A 94 -19.95 25.97 3.99
C LEU A 94 -21.29 25.59 4.63
N TYR A 95 -22.24 25.06 3.84
CA TYR A 95 -23.58 24.70 4.32
C TYR A 95 -23.74 23.21 4.66
N ASN A 96 -22.66 22.42 4.65
CA ASN A 96 -22.72 21.01 5.02
C ASN A 96 -22.40 20.81 6.52
N PRO A 97 -23.40 20.51 7.37
CA PRO A 97 -23.21 20.37 8.81
C PRO A 97 -22.39 19.13 9.22
N ARG A 98 -22.05 18.24 8.28
CA ARG A 98 -21.18 17.07 8.52
C ARG A 98 -19.70 17.37 8.25
N LEU A 99 -19.37 18.50 7.63
CA LEU A 99 -18.00 18.90 7.32
C LEU A 99 -17.55 19.96 8.33
N SER A 100 -16.63 19.61 9.23
CA SER A 100 -15.91 20.62 10.00
C SER A 100 -14.87 21.27 9.08
N ILE A 101 -15.17 22.46 8.56
CA ILE A 101 -14.20 23.21 7.76
C ILE A 101 -13.17 23.83 8.69
N CYS A 102 -12.08 23.10 8.92
CA CYS A 102 -10.93 23.62 9.63
C CYS A 102 -10.24 24.66 8.72
N THR A 103 -10.15 25.90 9.18
CA THR A 103 -9.47 27.01 8.47
C THR A 103 -8.07 27.26 9.02
N ASP A 104 -7.58 26.36 9.88
CA ASP A 104 -6.26 26.45 10.47
C ASP A 104 -5.18 26.02 9.45
N GLU A 105 -4.17 26.86 9.26
CA GLU A 105 -2.99 26.55 8.43
C GLU A 105 -2.15 25.41 9.02
N SER A 106 -2.34 25.07 10.30
CA SER A 106 -1.74 23.89 10.94
C SER A 106 -2.28 22.56 10.39
N MET A 107 -3.41 22.60 9.65
CA MET A 107 -4.05 21.45 9.01
C MET A 107 -3.82 21.40 7.49
N ILE A 108 -2.68 21.93 7.01
CA ILE A 108 -2.06 21.41 5.78
C ILE A 108 -2.04 19.88 5.94
N ARG A 109 -2.60 19.13 4.96
CA ARG A 109 -2.68 17.66 4.98
C ARG A 109 -1.41 17.11 5.63
N SER A 110 -1.57 16.44 6.78
CA SER A 110 -0.41 16.03 7.56
C SER A 110 0.44 15.09 6.69
N GLU A 111 1.75 15.03 6.95
CA GLU A 111 2.63 14.14 6.23
C GLU A 111 2.09 12.70 6.24
N VAL A 112 1.52 12.28 7.38
CA VAL A 112 0.86 10.99 7.57
C VAL A 112 -0.34 10.77 6.65
N ASP A 113 -1.17 11.80 6.47
CA ASP A 113 -2.34 11.70 5.59
C ASP A 113 -1.85 11.56 4.14
N TYR A 114 -0.90 12.40 3.72
CA TYR A 114 -0.30 12.30 2.39
C TYR A 114 0.34 10.93 2.13
N ASP A 115 1.07 10.40 3.11
CA ASP A 115 1.71 9.09 3.04
C ASP A 115 0.67 7.96 2.93
N ALA A 116 -0.42 8.02 3.69
CA ALA A 116 -1.50 7.04 3.66
C ALA A 116 -2.19 7.01 2.28
N ASP A 117 -2.55 8.17 1.74
CA ASP A 117 -3.14 8.28 0.40
C ASP A 117 -2.18 7.76 -0.67
N LEU A 118 -0.89 8.04 -0.53
CA LEU A 118 0.14 7.59 -1.44
C LEU A 118 0.31 6.06 -1.43
N VAL A 119 0.19 5.41 -0.26
CA VAL A 119 0.12 3.95 -0.16
C VAL A 119 -1.07 3.44 -0.94
N ILE A 120 -2.28 3.95 -0.64
CA ILE A 120 -3.54 3.50 -1.25
C ILE A 120 -3.49 3.66 -2.78
N GLU A 121 -3.17 4.86 -3.29
CA GLU A 121 -3.13 5.15 -4.73
C GLU A 121 -2.12 4.26 -5.46
N SER A 122 -0.93 4.06 -4.88
CA SER A 122 0.12 3.26 -5.51
C SER A 122 -0.20 1.77 -5.54
N SER A 123 -0.94 1.24 -4.55
CA SER A 123 -1.41 -0.15 -4.54
C SER A 123 -2.46 -0.40 -5.63
N TYR A 124 -3.41 0.53 -5.82
CA TYR A 124 -4.41 0.42 -6.89
C TYR A 124 -3.81 0.40 -8.29
N VAL A 125 -2.77 1.20 -8.54
CA VAL A 125 -2.09 1.23 -9.84
C VAL A 125 -1.50 -0.15 -10.14
N LEU A 126 -0.79 -0.77 -9.19
CA LEU A 126 -0.15 -2.07 -9.42
C LEU A 126 -1.16 -3.20 -9.67
N ILE A 127 -2.34 -3.13 -9.05
CA ILE A 127 -3.42 -4.12 -9.21
C ILE A 127 -4.15 -3.99 -10.56
N THR A 128 -4.40 -2.76 -11.02
CA THR A 128 -5.32 -2.51 -12.15
C THR A 128 -4.68 -2.60 -13.52
N ALA A 129 -3.39 -2.32 -13.65
CA ALA A 129 -2.73 -2.40 -14.94
C ALA A 129 -1.92 -3.70 -15.03
N GLY A 130 -2.25 -4.54 -16.02
CA GLY A 130 -1.59 -5.83 -16.20
C GLY A 130 -0.06 -5.72 -16.38
N TYR A 131 0.64 -6.80 -16.05
CA TYR A 131 2.10 -6.92 -16.00
C TYR A 131 2.85 -6.22 -17.17
N LEU A 132 2.44 -6.48 -18.42
CA LEU A 132 3.11 -5.93 -19.60
C LEU A 132 2.87 -4.43 -19.77
N TYR A 133 1.66 -3.95 -19.47
CA TYR A 133 1.36 -2.52 -19.52
C TYR A 133 2.16 -1.77 -18.45
N GLN A 134 2.31 -2.35 -17.25
CA GLN A 134 3.13 -1.75 -16.19
C GLN A 134 4.61 -1.71 -16.53
N ILE A 135 5.15 -2.76 -17.15
CA ILE A 135 6.54 -2.74 -17.63
C ILE A 135 6.72 -1.66 -18.67
N MET A 136 5.83 -1.58 -19.66
CA MET A 136 5.96 -0.59 -20.73
C MET A 136 5.80 0.84 -20.19
N LYS A 137 4.85 1.05 -19.27
CA LYS A 137 4.69 2.32 -18.57
C LYS A 137 5.91 2.65 -17.74
N ALA A 138 6.43 1.73 -16.94
CA ALA A 138 7.61 1.97 -16.11
C ALA A 138 8.85 2.29 -16.96
N ILE A 139 9.08 1.58 -18.06
CA ILE A 139 10.18 1.88 -19.00
C ILE A 139 9.99 3.29 -19.58
N HIS A 140 8.80 3.61 -20.09
CA HIS A 140 8.53 4.93 -20.66
C HIS A 140 8.65 6.05 -19.61
N THR A 141 8.22 5.78 -18.39
CA THR A 141 8.32 6.76 -17.30
C THR A 141 9.79 6.93 -16.91
N THR A 142 10.57 5.85 -16.81
CA THR A 142 12.02 5.88 -16.54
C THR A 142 12.79 6.65 -17.63
N GLU A 143 12.41 6.46 -18.89
CA GLU A 143 12.96 7.19 -20.05
C GLU A 143 12.67 8.70 -19.93
N GLN A 144 11.43 9.09 -19.61
CA GLN A 144 11.05 10.49 -19.38
C GLN A 144 11.75 11.13 -18.15
N PHE A 145 12.21 10.34 -17.19
CA PHE A 145 12.88 10.82 -15.97
C PHE A 145 14.37 11.06 -16.11
N MET A 146 15.00 10.66 -17.23
CA MET A 146 16.38 11.07 -17.47
C MET A 146 16.49 12.60 -17.66
N ASP A 147 15.38 13.26 -18.01
CA ASP A 147 15.35 14.69 -18.36
C ASP A 147 14.69 15.60 -17.32
N SER A 148 14.10 15.07 -16.22
CA SER A 148 13.42 15.88 -15.20
C SER A 148 13.41 15.26 -13.79
N PRO A 149 13.37 16.09 -12.71
CA PRO A 149 13.28 15.59 -11.34
C PRO A 149 11.96 14.87 -11.09
N MET A 150 12.02 13.67 -10.49
CA MET A 150 10.84 12.85 -10.18
C MET A 150 10.01 13.44 -9.04
N THR A 151 8.68 13.38 -9.18
CA THR A 151 7.76 13.64 -8.06
C THR A 151 7.80 12.50 -7.05
N HIS A 152 7.39 12.78 -5.80
CA HIS A 152 7.29 11.75 -4.75
C HIS A 152 6.49 10.53 -5.20
N HIS A 153 5.30 10.72 -5.79
CA HIS A 153 4.46 9.63 -6.29
C HIS A 153 5.17 8.75 -7.32
N GLN A 154 5.95 9.35 -8.22
CA GLN A 154 6.70 8.61 -9.23
C GLN A 154 7.83 7.77 -8.61
N VAL A 155 8.51 8.29 -7.59
CA VAL A 155 9.53 7.52 -6.86
C VAL A 155 8.90 6.32 -6.17
N VAL A 156 7.74 6.49 -5.51
CA VAL A 156 7.00 5.40 -4.85
C VAL A 156 6.63 4.32 -5.85
N ALA A 157 5.99 4.72 -6.95
CA ALA A 157 5.55 3.81 -7.99
C ALA A 157 6.73 3.03 -8.57
N MET A 158 7.87 3.70 -8.80
CA MET A 158 9.08 3.05 -9.31
C MET A 158 9.68 2.06 -8.31
N GLN A 159 9.68 2.37 -7.01
CA GLN A 159 10.18 1.46 -5.97
C GLN A 159 9.33 0.20 -5.85
N LYS A 160 8.01 0.37 -5.73
CA LYS A 160 7.06 -0.76 -5.70
C LYS A 160 7.18 -1.62 -6.97
N PHE A 161 7.24 -0.97 -8.13
CA PHE A 161 7.39 -1.67 -9.40
C PHE A 161 8.72 -2.43 -9.50
N THR A 162 9.82 -1.85 -9.03
CA THR A 162 11.14 -2.52 -8.98
C THR A 162 11.08 -3.76 -8.09
N ALA A 163 10.51 -3.66 -6.89
CA ALA A 163 10.33 -4.79 -5.99
C ALA A 163 9.50 -5.91 -6.66
N PHE A 164 8.37 -5.54 -7.27
CA PHE A 164 7.50 -6.46 -8.00
C PHE A 164 8.23 -7.19 -9.14
N VAL A 165 8.96 -6.48 -10.02
CA VAL A 165 9.68 -7.10 -11.14
C VAL A 165 10.75 -8.07 -10.63
N LEU A 166 11.51 -7.69 -9.59
CA LEU A 166 12.52 -8.57 -9.00
C LEU A 166 11.91 -9.84 -8.41
N GLN A 167 10.78 -9.73 -7.72
CA GLN A 167 10.03 -10.88 -7.22
C GLN A 167 9.58 -11.79 -8.38
N GLN A 168 8.94 -11.23 -9.41
CA GLN A 168 8.46 -12.01 -10.55
C GLN A 168 9.58 -12.76 -11.26
N ILE A 169 10.70 -12.10 -11.54
CA ILE A 169 11.86 -12.73 -12.19
C ILE A 169 12.41 -13.86 -11.32
N SER A 170 12.57 -13.63 -10.01
CA SER A 170 13.12 -14.64 -9.10
C SER A 170 12.30 -15.94 -9.06
N PHE A 171 10.97 -15.85 -8.91
CA PHE A 171 10.13 -17.04 -8.86
C PHE A 171 9.98 -17.71 -10.23
N ARG A 172 9.99 -16.94 -11.33
CA ARG A 172 9.97 -17.52 -12.70
C ARG A 172 11.26 -18.28 -13.01
N LEU A 173 12.41 -17.69 -12.70
CA LEU A 173 13.70 -18.37 -12.84
C LEU A 173 13.69 -19.68 -12.05
N GLN A 174 13.25 -19.66 -10.79
CA GLN A 174 13.14 -20.89 -10.00
C GLN A 174 12.22 -21.93 -10.63
N ASN A 175 11.02 -21.55 -11.04
CA ASN A 175 10.05 -22.47 -11.63
C ASN A 175 10.54 -23.08 -12.96
N MET A 176 11.29 -22.33 -13.77
CA MET A 176 11.89 -22.85 -15.00
C MET A 176 12.94 -23.94 -14.71
N TYR A 177 13.82 -23.68 -13.75
CA TYR A 177 15.00 -24.53 -13.51
C TYR A 177 14.76 -25.68 -12.52
N THR A 178 13.60 -25.73 -11.84
CA THR A 178 13.28 -26.82 -10.89
C THR A 178 13.06 -28.18 -11.60
N ASN A 179 12.60 -28.20 -12.85
CA ASN A 179 12.20 -29.43 -13.54
C ASN A 179 13.04 -29.80 -14.78
N THR A 180 14.00 -28.98 -15.20
CA THR A 180 14.56 -29.06 -16.57
C THR A 180 16.08 -29.09 -16.69
N CYS A 181 16.85 -28.89 -15.60
CA CYS A 181 18.27 -28.51 -15.74
C CYS A 181 19.24 -29.22 -14.79
N VAL A 182 20.51 -29.21 -15.21
CA VAL A 182 21.68 -29.77 -14.50
C VAL A 182 21.98 -28.95 -13.23
N ASN A 183 22.41 -29.61 -12.14
CA ASN A 183 22.68 -29.02 -10.81
C ASN A 183 23.39 -27.66 -10.81
N LYS A 184 24.34 -27.42 -11.74
CA LYS A 184 25.08 -26.15 -11.85
C LYS A 184 24.18 -24.96 -12.22
N GLN A 185 23.25 -25.15 -13.15
CA GLN A 185 22.34 -24.08 -13.58
C GLN A 185 21.30 -23.79 -12.51
N THR A 186 20.80 -24.82 -11.82
CA THR A 186 19.91 -24.68 -10.66
C THR A 186 20.55 -23.86 -9.54
N TYR A 187 21.83 -24.12 -9.22
CA TYR A 187 22.58 -23.35 -8.22
C TYR A 187 22.77 -21.87 -8.61
N ILE A 188 23.12 -21.60 -9.88
CA ILE A 188 23.27 -20.22 -10.38
C ILE A 188 21.92 -19.48 -10.29
N SER A 189 20.84 -20.14 -10.72
CA SER A 189 19.48 -19.60 -10.66
C SER A 189 19.05 -19.31 -9.21
N ASP A 190 19.32 -20.21 -8.26
CA ASP A 190 19.01 -19.99 -6.84
C ASP A 190 19.75 -18.78 -6.28
N LYS A 191 21.05 -18.65 -6.59
CA LYS A 191 21.86 -17.52 -6.13
C LYS A 191 21.35 -16.18 -6.68
N ILE A 192 20.98 -16.15 -7.97
CA ILE A 192 20.40 -14.96 -8.61
C ILE A 192 19.06 -14.62 -7.98
N SER A 193 18.18 -15.61 -7.81
CA SER A 193 16.84 -15.44 -7.24
C SER A 193 16.89 -14.94 -5.79
N CYS A 194 17.76 -15.51 -4.96
CA CYS A 194 18.00 -15.03 -3.59
C CYS A 194 18.48 -13.57 -3.58
N HIS A 195 19.39 -13.19 -4.49
CA HIS A 195 19.87 -11.82 -4.59
C HIS A 195 18.76 -10.86 -5.02
N MET A 196 17.97 -11.23 -6.02
CA MET A 196 16.84 -10.45 -6.50
C MET A 196 15.79 -10.24 -5.41
N LEU A 197 15.44 -11.27 -4.63
CA LEU A 197 14.47 -11.14 -3.54
C LEU A 197 14.99 -10.27 -2.39
N LYS A 198 16.27 -10.40 -2.02
CA LYS A 198 16.90 -9.49 -1.04
C LYS A 198 16.91 -8.04 -1.52
N LEU A 199 17.08 -7.82 -2.83
CA LEU A 199 16.99 -6.49 -3.42
C LEU A 199 15.54 -6.00 -3.46
N ALA A 200 14.58 -6.87 -3.79
CA ALA A 200 13.15 -6.55 -3.76
C ALA A 200 12.71 -6.07 -2.37
N ALA A 201 13.08 -6.79 -1.31
CA ALA A 201 12.77 -6.39 0.07
C ALA A 201 13.47 -5.10 0.53
N LYS A 202 14.49 -4.61 -0.19
CA LYS A 202 15.09 -3.28 0.09
C LYS A 202 14.30 -2.14 -0.52
N PHE A 203 13.63 -2.38 -1.65
CA PHE A 203 12.79 -1.41 -2.34
C PHE A 203 11.32 -1.49 -1.90
N GLY A 204 10.91 -2.67 -1.44
CA GLY A 204 9.55 -2.99 -1.03
C GLY A 204 9.25 -2.69 0.44
N CYS A 205 7.99 -2.87 0.79
CA CYS A 205 7.42 -2.68 2.12
C CYS A 205 7.80 -3.84 3.07
N VAL A 206 7.37 -3.76 4.33
CA VAL A 206 7.63 -4.81 5.33
C VAL A 206 7.12 -6.17 4.86
N SER A 207 5.92 -6.21 4.26
CA SER A 207 5.31 -7.44 3.74
C SER A 207 6.16 -8.12 2.67
N ASP A 208 6.97 -7.39 1.91
CA ASP A 208 7.79 -7.94 0.83
C ASP A 208 8.89 -8.90 1.33
N MET A 209 9.20 -8.87 2.63
CA MET A 209 10.06 -9.87 3.27
C MET A 209 9.47 -11.28 3.22
N LEU A 210 8.14 -11.42 3.19
CA LEU A 210 7.49 -12.73 3.10
C LEU A 210 7.72 -13.40 1.74
N TYR A 211 8.04 -12.66 0.66
CA TYR A 211 8.47 -13.30 -0.60
C TYR A 211 9.81 -14.03 -0.46
N ILE A 212 10.71 -13.55 0.40
CA ILE A 212 11.95 -14.28 0.73
C ILE A 212 11.59 -15.55 1.52
N ALA A 213 10.69 -15.44 2.51
CA ALA A 213 10.25 -16.59 3.30
C ALA A 213 9.57 -17.67 2.43
N MET A 214 8.68 -17.27 1.52
CA MET A 214 8.05 -18.15 0.52
C MET A 214 9.09 -18.86 -0.35
N TYR A 215 10.11 -18.12 -0.79
CA TYR A 215 11.18 -18.69 -1.60
C TYR A 215 12.01 -19.71 -0.82
N TYR A 216 12.34 -19.41 0.44
CA TYR A 216 13.03 -20.33 1.33
C TYR A 216 12.20 -21.57 1.66
N TYR A 217 10.90 -21.41 1.91
CA TYR A 217 9.98 -22.54 2.04
C TYR A 217 10.00 -23.43 0.79
N LYS A 218 9.81 -22.83 -0.39
CA LYS A 218 9.80 -23.54 -1.67
C LYS A 218 11.12 -24.27 -1.98
N THR A 219 12.23 -23.76 -1.47
CA THR A 219 13.58 -24.35 -1.63
C THR A 219 13.99 -25.21 -0.43
N LEU A 220 13.03 -25.59 0.43
CA LEU A 220 13.20 -26.47 1.59
C LEU A 220 14.16 -25.93 2.67
N ARG A 221 14.40 -24.62 2.69
CA ARG A 221 15.22 -23.87 3.66
C ARG A 221 14.35 -23.34 4.80
N TYR A 222 13.72 -24.26 5.52
CA TYR A 222 12.68 -23.93 6.51
C TYR A 222 13.20 -23.08 7.68
N ARG A 223 14.44 -23.30 8.12
CA ARG A 223 15.04 -22.51 9.22
C ARG A 223 15.32 -21.07 8.79
N GLU A 224 15.79 -20.87 7.57
CA GLU A 224 16.00 -19.55 6.98
C GLU A 224 14.67 -18.83 6.71
N ALA A 225 13.63 -19.56 6.27
CA ALA A 225 12.28 -19.03 6.14
C ALA A 225 11.75 -18.51 7.48
N LEU A 226 11.84 -19.32 8.55
CA LEU A 226 11.44 -18.94 9.91
C LEU A 226 12.23 -17.74 10.43
N SER A 227 13.54 -17.67 10.18
CA SER A 227 14.36 -16.51 10.55
C SER A 227 13.83 -15.20 9.93
N VAL A 228 13.44 -15.24 8.65
CA VAL A 228 12.84 -14.09 7.95
C VAL A 228 11.44 -13.78 8.49
N ILE A 229 10.62 -14.80 8.78
CA ILE A 229 9.29 -14.64 9.36
C ILE A 229 9.37 -13.93 10.71
N GLU A 230 10.27 -14.35 11.61
CA GLU A 230 10.46 -13.72 12.92
C GLU A 230 10.89 -12.25 12.79
N MET A 231 11.83 -11.95 11.89
CA MET A 231 12.20 -10.55 11.61
C MET A 231 11.02 -9.73 11.08
N THR A 232 10.14 -10.35 10.28
CA THR A 232 8.96 -9.69 9.71
C THR A 232 7.91 -9.44 10.78
N LYS A 233 7.65 -10.41 11.68
CA LYS A 233 6.74 -10.25 12.83
C LYS A 233 7.13 -9.05 13.69
N VAL A 234 8.41 -8.92 14.04
CA VAL A 234 8.91 -7.81 14.85
C VAL A 234 8.62 -6.46 14.19
N LYS A 235 8.70 -6.38 12.85
CA LYS A 235 8.39 -5.17 12.09
C LYS A 235 6.88 -4.91 12.00
N LEU A 236 6.07 -5.96 11.80
CA LEU A 236 4.62 -5.85 11.73
C LEU A 236 3.98 -5.51 13.09
N ALA A 237 4.63 -5.88 14.20
CA ALA A 237 4.17 -5.54 15.55
C ALA A 237 4.49 -4.09 15.96
N GLN A 238 5.18 -3.32 15.10
CA GLN A 238 5.54 -1.94 15.45
C GLN A 238 4.28 -1.08 15.57
N PRO A 239 4.18 -0.26 16.63
CA PRO A 239 2.96 0.50 16.90
C PRO A 239 2.76 1.69 15.95
N TYR A 240 3.77 1.98 15.13
CA TYR A 240 3.75 2.99 14.07
C TYR A 240 3.54 2.38 12.68
N LEU A 241 3.21 1.08 12.57
CA LEU A 241 2.96 0.45 11.28
C LEU A 241 1.71 1.04 10.63
N MET A 242 1.85 1.50 9.39
CA MET A 242 0.78 1.83 8.48
C MET A 242 0.42 0.59 7.65
N TYR A 243 -0.76 0.05 7.87
CA TYR A 243 -1.27 -1.12 7.16
C TYR A 243 -2.42 -0.70 6.26
N MET A 244 -2.24 -0.84 4.93
CA MET A 244 -3.25 -0.46 3.92
C MET A 244 -3.79 0.99 4.04
N GLY A 245 -2.98 1.89 4.59
CA GLY A 245 -3.34 3.30 4.83
C GLY A 245 -3.85 3.61 6.24
N ASP A 246 -4.20 2.58 7.03
CA ASP A 246 -4.61 2.74 8.42
C ASP A 246 -3.38 2.78 9.34
N VAL A 247 -3.31 3.81 10.20
CA VAL A 247 -2.15 4.04 11.08
C VAL A 247 -2.49 4.89 12.31
N ASP A 248 -1.77 4.66 13.41
CA ASP A 248 -1.67 5.62 14.52
C ASP A 248 -0.82 6.82 14.09
N ARG A 249 -1.48 7.96 13.90
CA ARG A 249 -0.89 9.19 13.34
C ARG A 249 0.27 9.73 14.17
N GLU A 250 0.13 9.71 15.49
CA GLU A 250 1.12 10.27 16.42
C GLU A 250 2.36 9.39 16.42
N ARG A 251 2.18 8.08 16.58
CA ARG A 251 3.29 7.12 16.62
C ARG A 251 4.04 7.05 15.30
N TYR A 252 3.34 7.11 14.17
CA TYR A 252 3.99 7.16 12.85
C TYR A 252 4.81 8.42 12.66
N THR A 253 4.26 9.58 13.01
CA THR A 253 4.95 10.86 12.84
C THR A 253 6.18 10.93 13.76
N GLU A 254 6.09 10.42 14.99
CA GLU A 254 7.22 10.31 15.91
C GLU A 254 8.32 9.39 15.36
N ALA A 255 7.96 8.23 14.82
CA ALA A 255 8.93 7.22 14.39
C ALA A 255 9.59 7.54 13.03
N VAL A 256 8.81 8.04 12.06
CA VAL A 256 9.26 8.17 10.66
C VAL A 256 8.89 9.50 10.00
N GLY A 257 8.36 10.47 10.75
CA GLY A 257 8.09 11.83 10.24
C GLY A 257 9.36 12.49 9.69
N GLY A 258 9.25 13.19 8.56
CA GLY A 258 10.36 13.82 7.84
C GLY A 258 11.39 12.87 7.21
N GLN A 259 11.24 11.55 7.37
CA GLN A 259 12.14 10.57 6.75
C GLN A 259 11.89 10.45 5.24
N SER A 260 12.89 9.94 4.52
CA SER A 260 12.70 9.62 3.10
C SER A 260 11.64 8.54 2.93
N TRP A 261 10.90 8.61 1.82
CA TRP A 261 9.86 7.64 1.50
C TRP A 261 10.37 6.18 1.47
N SER A 262 11.60 5.98 0.99
CA SER A 262 12.23 4.66 0.96
C SER A 262 12.47 4.09 2.37
N THR A 263 12.69 4.96 3.35
CA THR A 263 12.82 4.56 4.75
C THR A 263 11.46 4.19 5.32
N LYS A 264 10.44 5.03 5.08
CA LYS A 264 9.05 4.80 5.51
C LYS A 264 8.50 3.48 4.98
N ILE A 265 8.63 3.21 3.67
CA ILE A 265 8.19 1.94 3.06
C ILE A 265 8.80 0.74 3.79
N ARG A 266 10.13 0.74 3.95
CA ARG A 266 10.87 -0.43 4.44
C ARG A 266 10.67 -0.71 5.95
N GLN A 267 10.20 0.28 6.70
CA GLN A 267 10.15 0.22 8.16
C GLN A 267 8.74 0.30 8.74
N ALA A 268 7.84 1.03 8.08
CA ALA A 268 6.57 1.44 8.65
C ALA A 268 5.38 1.16 7.72
N ILE A 269 5.56 0.58 6.54
CA ILE A 269 4.43 0.26 5.64
C ILE A 269 4.31 -1.25 5.48
N ALA A 270 3.10 -1.76 5.57
CA ALA A 270 2.73 -3.12 5.21
C ALA A 270 1.48 -3.11 4.31
N GLU A 271 1.46 -4.04 3.36
CA GLU A 271 0.37 -4.25 2.41
C GLU A 271 0.04 -5.74 2.31
N ASP A 272 -1.13 -6.03 1.77
CA ASP A 272 -1.54 -7.39 1.45
C ASP A 272 -0.70 -7.97 0.31
N ILE A 273 -0.54 -9.30 0.35
CA ILE A 273 0.32 -10.02 -0.58
C ILE A 273 -0.49 -10.47 -1.78
N THR A 274 0.04 -10.26 -2.98
CA THR A 274 -0.58 -10.71 -4.23
C THR A 274 0.23 -11.84 -4.86
N LEU A 275 -0.40 -13.01 -5.07
CA LEU A 275 0.18 -14.18 -5.72
C LEU A 275 -0.41 -14.35 -7.12
N TYR A 276 0.37 -14.04 -8.15
CA TYR A 276 -0.09 -14.10 -9.54
C TYR A 276 -0.14 -15.55 -10.08
N ASN A 277 -1.19 -15.88 -10.82
CA ASN A 277 -1.45 -17.22 -11.38
C ASN A 277 -0.34 -17.75 -12.31
N THR A 278 0.43 -16.87 -12.95
CA THR A 278 1.53 -17.26 -13.86
C THR A 278 2.75 -17.85 -13.15
N VAL A 279 2.75 -17.83 -11.82
CA VAL A 279 3.87 -18.24 -10.98
C VAL A 279 3.36 -19.11 -9.83
N CYS A 280 3.97 -20.29 -9.66
CA CYS A 280 3.75 -21.13 -8.49
C CYS A 280 4.62 -20.62 -7.33
N TYR A 281 4.01 -19.96 -6.34
CA TYR A 281 4.71 -19.47 -5.14
C TYR A 281 4.74 -20.55 -4.05
N ILE A 282 3.56 -21.03 -3.65
CA ILE A 282 3.33 -22.04 -2.61
C ILE A 282 2.48 -23.16 -3.23
N SER A 283 2.94 -24.41 -3.13
CA SER A 283 2.28 -25.58 -3.73
C SER A 283 0.87 -25.79 -3.19
N GLU A 284 0.67 -25.50 -1.91
CA GLU A 284 -0.55 -25.71 -1.16
C GLU A 284 -1.69 -24.79 -1.62
N LEU A 285 -1.37 -23.68 -2.30
CA LEU A 285 -2.32 -22.69 -2.83
C LEU A 285 -2.52 -22.79 -4.35
N VAL A 286 -1.94 -23.79 -5.01
CA VAL A 286 -2.06 -23.95 -6.48
C VAL A 286 -3.52 -24.01 -6.94
N PRO A 287 -4.44 -24.76 -6.29
CA PRO A 287 -5.84 -24.77 -6.68
C PRO A 287 -6.46 -23.38 -6.67
N GLU A 288 -6.23 -22.59 -5.62
CA GLU A 288 -6.79 -21.25 -5.44
C GLU A 288 -6.19 -20.24 -6.42
N GLN A 289 -4.90 -20.38 -6.74
CA GLN A 289 -4.23 -19.52 -7.73
C GLN A 289 -4.68 -19.78 -9.17
N SER A 290 -5.09 -21.01 -9.50
CA SER A 290 -5.29 -21.45 -10.89
C SER A 290 -6.53 -20.87 -11.58
N PHE A 291 -7.52 -20.40 -10.83
CA PHE A 291 -8.80 -19.92 -11.37
C PHE A 291 -8.87 -18.39 -11.58
N LEU A 292 -7.81 -17.66 -11.23
CA LEU A 292 -7.83 -16.19 -11.18
C LEU A 292 -7.09 -15.55 -12.34
N GLN A 293 -7.70 -14.54 -12.99
CA GLN A 293 -7.04 -13.73 -14.01
C GLN A 293 -6.13 -12.64 -13.43
N THR A 294 -6.42 -12.14 -12.22
CA THR A 294 -5.75 -10.96 -11.61
C THR A 294 -4.69 -11.32 -10.56
N GLY A 295 -4.84 -12.46 -9.87
CA GLY A 295 -3.98 -12.90 -8.77
C GLY A 295 -4.77 -13.16 -7.50
N LEU A 296 -4.20 -13.95 -6.59
CA LEU A 296 -4.75 -14.27 -5.28
C LEU A 296 -4.23 -13.26 -4.25
N HIS A 297 -5.13 -12.53 -3.60
CA HIS A 297 -4.81 -11.49 -2.61
C HIS A 297 -4.98 -12.04 -1.19
N ILE A 298 -3.92 -12.03 -0.40
CA ILE A 298 -3.87 -12.66 0.93
C ILE A 298 -3.46 -11.60 1.98
N PRO A 299 -4.18 -11.48 3.11
CA PRO A 299 -3.76 -10.62 4.20
C PRO A 299 -2.36 -10.99 4.70
N VAL A 300 -1.50 -9.99 4.92
CA VAL A 300 -0.09 -10.22 5.30
C VAL A 300 0.04 -11.08 6.56
N PHE A 301 -0.80 -10.84 7.56
CA PHE A 301 -0.80 -11.57 8.84
C PHE A 301 -1.22 -13.03 8.66
N VAL A 302 -2.20 -13.30 7.80
CA VAL A 302 -2.66 -14.64 7.45
C VAL A 302 -1.55 -15.41 6.73
N LEU A 303 -0.92 -14.81 5.72
CA LEU A 303 0.18 -15.45 5.00
C LEU A 303 1.37 -15.73 5.91
N LEU A 304 1.66 -14.82 6.84
CA LEU A 304 2.74 -14.97 7.79
C LEU A 304 2.55 -16.22 8.66
N HIS A 305 1.40 -16.37 9.32
CA HIS A 305 1.11 -17.55 10.13
C HIS A 305 1.00 -18.83 9.28
N PHE A 306 0.52 -18.72 8.04
CA PHE A 306 0.49 -19.85 7.12
C PHE A 306 1.90 -20.36 6.80
N LEU A 307 2.82 -19.48 6.44
CA LEU A 307 4.21 -19.85 6.15
C LEU A 307 4.93 -20.38 7.39
N GLU A 308 4.65 -19.80 8.55
CA GLU A 308 5.17 -20.28 9.82
C GLU A 308 4.71 -21.71 10.11
N PHE A 309 3.41 -21.97 10.01
CA PHE A 309 2.82 -23.31 10.15
C PHE A 309 3.48 -24.31 9.19
N LEU A 310 3.58 -23.95 7.90
CA LEU A 310 4.16 -24.82 6.86
C LEU A 310 5.63 -25.14 7.14
N CYS A 311 6.42 -24.15 7.58
CA CYS A 311 7.83 -24.37 7.90
C CYS A 311 8.00 -25.22 9.17
N TYR A 312 7.24 -24.93 10.24
CA TYR A 312 7.34 -25.72 11.48
C TYR A 312 6.88 -27.15 11.30
N ARG A 313 5.92 -27.43 10.42
CA ARG A 313 5.50 -28.80 10.12
C ARG A 313 6.68 -29.72 9.74
N HIS A 314 7.72 -29.16 9.13
CA HIS A 314 8.94 -29.88 8.74
C HIS A 314 10.06 -29.88 9.79
N ILE A 315 9.88 -29.18 10.91
CA ILE A 315 10.89 -29.00 11.96
C ILE A 315 10.40 -29.52 13.31
N ASP A 316 9.22 -29.06 13.74
CA ASP A 316 8.62 -29.31 15.04
C ASP A 316 7.08 -29.23 14.95
N THR A 317 6.41 -30.37 15.15
CA THR A 317 4.96 -30.47 15.08
C THR A 317 4.24 -29.71 16.19
N THR A 318 4.88 -29.52 17.36
CA THR A 318 4.29 -28.76 18.47
C THR A 318 4.25 -27.27 18.15
N LEU A 319 5.32 -26.74 17.56
CA LEU A 319 5.38 -25.35 17.08
C LEU A 319 4.46 -25.14 15.88
N SER A 320 4.31 -26.16 15.02
CA SER A 320 3.35 -26.13 13.91
C SER A 320 1.92 -25.99 14.44
N GLN A 321 1.54 -26.76 15.46
CA GLN A 321 0.22 -26.62 16.09
C GLN A 321 0.03 -25.24 16.71
N ALA A 322 1.03 -24.70 17.41
CA ALA A 322 0.95 -23.36 17.99
C ALA A 322 0.73 -22.28 16.92
N ALA A 323 1.43 -22.36 15.78
CA ALA A 323 1.23 -21.43 14.67
C ALA A 323 -0.17 -21.56 14.03
N LEU A 324 -0.73 -22.77 13.98
CA LEU A 324 -2.11 -23.00 13.55
C LEU A 324 -3.13 -22.40 14.54
N ASP A 325 -2.88 -22.52 15.84
CA ASP A 325 -3.76 -21.96 16.87
C ASP A 325 -3.79 -20.42 16.78
N GLU A 326 -2.64 -19.78 16.57
CA GLU A 326 -2.55 -18.32 16.33
C GLU A 326 -3.31 -17.91 15.06
N LEU A 327 -3.14 -18.65 13.95
CA LEU A 327 -3.92 -18.42 12.73
C LEU A 327 -5.42 -18.58 12.96
N GLN A 328 -5.83 -19.58 13.75
CA GLN A 328 -7.22 -19.82 14.08
C GLN A 328 -7.79 -18.64 14.90
N VAL A 329 -7.07 -18.16 15.90
CA VAL A 329 -7.46 -16.99 16.70
C VAL A 329 -7.64 -15.77 15.80
N LEU A 330 -6.67 -15.50 14.91
CA LEU A 330 -6.71 -14.40 13.96
C LEU A 330 -7.96 -14.46 13.07
N VAL A 331 -8.20 -15.59 12.39
CA VAL A 331 -9.30 -15.72 11.42
C VAL A 331 -10.69 -15.67 12.08
N HIS A 332 -10.82 -16.19 13.31
CA HIS A 332 -12.10 -16.23 14.02
C HIS A 332 -12.45 -14.91 14.70
N HIS A 333 -11.47 -14.24 15.32
CA HIS A 333 -11.74 -13.16 16.27
C HIS A 333 -11.34 -11.77 15.77
N ASP A 334 -10.58 -11.68 14.67
CA ASP A 334 -10.23 -10.39 14.11
C ASP A 334 -11.49 -9.63 13.64
N ARG A 335 -11.52 -8.34 14.00
CA ARG A 335 -12.64 -7.43 13.72
C ARG A 335 -12.35 -6.51 12.54
N GLY A 336 -11.58 -7.00 11.56
CA GLY A 336 -11.20 -6.24 10.37
C GLY A 336 -9.92 -5.42 10.53
N LEU A 337 -9.16 -5.62 11.62
CA LEU A 337 -7.91 -4.87 11.86
C LEU A 337 -6.73 -5.49 11.10
N TYR A 338 -6.63 -6.81 11.12
CA TYR A 338 -5.54 -7.56 10.49
C TYR A 338 -6.01 -8.46 9.35
N VAL A 339 -7.31 -8.72 9.28
CA VAL A 339 -7.96 -9.50 8.23
C VAL A 339 -9.08 -8.64 7.64
N PRO A 340 -8.81 -7.91 6.53
CA PRO A 340 -9.82 -7.09 5.89
C PRO A 340 -11.07 -7.91 5.52
N ASP A 341 -12.26 -7.34 5.70
CA ASP A 341 -13.53 -8.04 5.45
C ASP A 341 -13.63 -8.61 4.03
N LEU A 342 -13.05 -7.92 3.04
CA LEU A 342 -13.02 -8.34 1.65
C LEU A 342 -12.15 -9.59 1.41
N LEU A 343 -11.18 -9.87 2.28
CA LEU A 343 -10.22 -10.97 2.12
C LEU A 343 -10.47 -12.12 3.11
N ARG A 344 -11.64 -12.14 3.76
CA ARG A 344 -12.01 -13.22 4.67
C ARG A 344 -12.19 -14.57 3.97
N ASP A 345 -12.57 -14.57 2.69
CA ASP A 345 -12.74 -15.80 1.89
C ASP A 345 -11.45 -16.64 1.88
N ILE A 346 -10.33 -16.06 1.45
CA ILE A 346 -9.04 -16.73 1.42
C ILE A 346 -8.47 -17.00 2.81
N SER A 347 -8.83 -16.19 3.80
CA SER A 347 -8.34 -16.37 5.17
C SER A 347 -8.91 -17.64 5.80
N TRP A 348 -10.20 -17.88 5.61
CA TRP A 348 -10.86 -19.13 5.98
C TRP A 348 -10.34 -20.32 5.16
N GLU A 349 -10.10 -20.13 3.86
CA GLU A 349 -9.53 -21.17 3.00
C GLU A 349 -8.16 -21.64 3.52
N ILE A 350 -7.24 -20.69 3.80
CA ILE A 350 -5.90 -20.99 4.31
C ILE A 350 -5.95 -21.71 5.65
N LEU A 351 -6.85 -21.30 6.56
CA LEU A 351 -7.06 -22.01 7.81
C LEU A 351 -7.52 -23.46 7.58
N GLY A 352 -8.47 -23.66 6.66
CA GLY A 352 -8.94 -24.99 6.26
C GLY A 352 -7.83 -25.86 5.67
N ILE A 353 -6.95 -25.29 4.84
CA ILE A 353 -5.78 -25.98 4.28
C ILE A 353 -4.86 -26.47 5.40
N CYS A 354 -4.54 -25.63 6.39
CA CYS A 354 -3.68 -26.02 7.51
C CYS A 354 -4.32 -27.14 8.35
N GLN A 355 -5.61 -27.03 8.64
CA GLN A 355 -6.37 -28.04 9.38
C GLN A 355 -6.44 -29.37 8.64
N GLN A 356 -6.58 -29.33 7.31
CA GLN A 356 -6.55 -30.53 6.47
C GLN A 356 -5.17 -31.18 6.49
N ILE A 357 -4.10 -30.38 6.39
CA ILE A 357 -2.70 -30.87 6.41
C ILE A 357 -2.38 -31.61 7.71
N ILE A 358 -2.89 -31.14 8.86
CA ILE A 358 -2.68 -31.81 10.16
C ILE A 358 -3.67 -32.96 10.43
N GLY A 359 -4.59 -33.23 9.50
CA GLY A 359 -5.55 -34.34 9.58
C GLY A 359 -6.86 -34.03 10.31
N ASN A 360 -7.11 -32.78 10.73
CA ASN A 360 -8.37 -32.38 11.34
C ASN A 360 -9.41 -32.05 10.27
N LEU A 361 -9.92 -33.09 9.59
CA LEU A 361 -10.85 -32.97 8.47
C LEU A 361 -12.16 -32.27 8.84
N LYS A 362 -12.65 -32.47 10.07
CA LYS A 362 -13.89 -31.83 10.55
C LYS A 362 -13.72 -30.31 10.66
N ALA A 363 -12.62 -29.85 11.23
CA ALA A 363 -12.32 -28.42 11.31
C ALA A 363 -12.08 -27.83 9.91
N ALA A 364 -11.34 -28.55 9.06
CA ALA A 364 -11.09 -28.13 7.68
C ALA A 364 -12.39 -27.92 6.89
N LEU A 365 -13.33 -28.87 6.96
CA LEU A 365 -14.65 -28.74 6.33
C LEU A 365 -15.43 -27.52 6.84
N TYR A 366 -15.40 -27.27 8.15
CA TYR A 366 -16.02 -26.08 8.71
C TYR A 366 -15.40 -24.80 8.14
N SER A 367 -14.07 -24.71 8.10
CA SER A 367 -13.35 -23.55 7.55
C SER A 367 -13.64 -23.34 6.06
N TYR A 368 -13.66 -24.39 5.25
CA TYR A 368 -14.05 -24.30 3.83
C TYR A 368 -15.51 -23.86 3.64
N GLN A 369 -16.42 -24.32 4.48
CA GLN A 369 -17.81 -23.84 4.47
C GLN A 369 -17.88 -22.36 4.84
N GLN A 370 -17.13 -21.91 5.86
CA GLN A 370 -17.05 -20.50 6.22
C GLN A 370 -16.49 -19.66 5.06
N SER A 371 -15.44 -20.12 4.38
CA SER A 371 -14.88 -19.50 3.16
C SER A 371 -15.96 -19.25 2.10
N LEU A 372 -16.80 -20.26 1.81
CA LEU A 372 -17.91 -20.15 0.85
C LEU A 372 -19.01 -19.16 1.24
N THR A 373 -19.18 -18.87 2.54
CA THR A 373 -20.16 -17.88 3.01
C THR A 373 -19.67 -16.43 2.93
N GLN A 374 -18.37 -16.21 2.77
CA GLN A 374 -17.79 -14.88 2.70
C GLN A 374 -18.03 -14.21 1.34
N HIS A 375 -17.78 -12.89 1.29
CA HIS A 375 -17.75 -12.17 0.02
C HIS A 375 -16.63 -12.74 -0.87
N PRO A 376 -16.93 -13.19 -2.10
CA PRO A 376 -15.98 -13.95 -2.91
C PRO A 376 -15.04 -13.04 -3.71
N TYR A 377 -14.24 -12.25 -3.01
CA TYR A 377 -13.30 -11.33 -3.62
C TYR A 377 -12.23 -12.06 -4.44
N ASN A 378 -11.67 -13.13 -3.88
CA ASN A 378 -10.66 -13.97 -4.53
C ASN A 378 -11.27 -15.02 -5.46
N ARG A 379 -12.60 -15.12 -5.57
CA ARG A 379 -13.32 -16.05 -6.48
C ARG A 379 -12.80 -17.50 -6.43
N ILE A 380 -12.47 -18.00 -5.24
CA ILE A 380 -11.87 -19.32 -5.01
C ILE A 380 -12.87 -20.46 -4.87
N GLN A 381 -14.19 -20.22 -5.04
CA GLN A 381 -15.23 -21.18 -4.67
C GLN A 381 -15.10 -22.53 -5.38
N THR A 382 -14.65 -22.55 -6.64
CA THR A 382 -14.41 -23.79 -7.38
C THR A 382 -13.30 -24.62 -6.73
N ALA A 383 -12.22 -23.98 -6.26
CA ALA A 383 -11.13 -24.65 -5.55
C ALA A 383 -11.62 -25.16 -4.18
N THR A 384 -12.32 -24.32 -3.42
CA THR A 384 -12.91 -24.68 -2.12
C THR A 384 -13.86 -25.87 -2.23
N GLN A 385 -14.76 -25.88 -3.22
CA GLN A 385 -15.69 -26.98 -3.46
C GLN A 385 -14.95 -28.29 -3.79
N LYS A 386 -13.88 -28.21 -4.59
CA LYS A 386 -13.05 -29.37 -4.89
C LYS A 386 -12.40 -29.94 -3.64
N ARG A 387 -11.84 -29.09 -2.76
CA ARG A 387 -11.26 -29.54 -1.48
C ARG A 387 -12.30 -30.22 -0.59
N ILE A 388 -13.51 -29.68 -0.50
CA ILE A 388 -14.61 -30.30 0.25
C ILE A 388 -14.93 -31.69 -0.31
N GLN A 389 -15.03 -31.82 -1.64
CA GLN A 389 -15.28 -33.11 -2.29
C GLN A 389 -14.15 -34.11 -2.01
N ASP A 390 -12.89 -33.69 -2.13
CA ASP A 390 -11.72 -34.52 -1.86
C ASP A 390 -11.74 -35.05 -0.41
N ILE A 391 -12.08 -34.19 0.57
CA ILE A 391 -12.24 -34.63 1.97
C ILE A 391 -13.36 -35.66 2.09
N VAL A 392 -14.56 -35.37 1.57
CA VAL A 392 -15.71 -36.27 1.69
C VAL A 392 -15.42 -37.65 1.09
N GLN A 393 -14.81 -37.69 -0.10
CA GLN A 393 -14.41 -38.94 -0.76
C GLN A 393 -13.36 -39.71 0.06
N SER A 394 -12.36 -39.03 0.61
CA SER A 394 -11.33 -39.68 1.44
C SER A 394 -11.91 -40.33 2.71
N THR A 395 -12.88 -39.68 3.36
CA THR A 395 -13.59 -40.27 4.51
C THR A 395 -14.45 -41.46 4.11
N GLN A 396 -15.12 -41.43 2.94
CA GLN A 396 -15.95 -42.56 2.49
C GLN A 396 -15.13 -43.81 2.19
N HIS A 397 -13.92 -43.66 1.62
CA HIS A 397 -13.03 -44.78 1.36
C HIS A 397 -12.48 -45.43 2.64
N GLN A 398 -12.21 -44.67 3.71
CA GLN A 398 -11.80 -45.23 5.00
C GLN A 398 -12.86 -46.14 5.63
N TYR A 399 -14.16 -45.85 5.45
CA TYR A 399 -15.23 -46.73 5.96
C TYR A 399 -15.43 -48.02 5.16
N VAL A 400 -14.90 -48.11 3.93
CA VAL A 400 -15.03 -49.31 3.08
C VAL A 400 -13.91 -50.31 3.35
N GLU A 401 -12.73 -49.87 3.80
CA GLU A 401 -11.61 -50.76 4.17
C GLU A 401 -11.74 -51.37 5.58
N ASP A 402 -12.56 -50.80 6.46
CA ASP A 402 -12.82 -51.30 7.82
C ASP A 402 -13.99 -52.30 7.91
N LEU A 403 -14.55 -52.73 6.79
CA LEU A 403 -15.54 -53.83 6.76
C LEU A 403 -14.82 -55.18 6.84
N PRO A 404 -15.21 -56.08 7.76
CA PRO A 404 -14.66 -57.43 7.78
C PRO A 404 -14.92 -58.10 6.43
N LEU A 405 -13.88 -58.68 5.83
CA LEU A 405 -14.03 -59.64 4.75
C LEU A 405 -14.75 -60.87 5.32
N ASP A 406 -16.06 -60.94 5.14
CA ASP A 406 -16.86 -62.16 5.32
C ASP A 406 -16.61 -63.16 4.19
#